data_AF-A0A8B6H9N6-F1
#
_entry.id   AF-A0A8B6H9N6-F1
#
_cell.length_a   1.000
_cell.length_b   1.000
_cell.length_c   1.000
_cell.angle_alpha   90.00
_cell.angle_beta   90.00
_cell.angle_gamma   90.00
#
_symmetry.space_group_name_H-M   'P 1'
#
loop_
_entity.id
_entity.type
_entity.pdbx_description
1 polymer ?
#
loop_
_entity_poly.entity_id
_entity_poly.type
_entity_poly.pdbx_seq_one_letter_code
_entity_poly.pdbx_strand_id
1 'polypeptide(L)'
;MANRSFKKSDKKKKCRKRDKLRSQIKNKKATRAESCRKFVLNLSTKSLTNNEILLLGKGMKFIPNPKRNNIRKQILMDFNELTRKMKCKFHYSGKNTNKHIHPLYLQSGHIPPRGNVALENYLIDTKLDISKLEVKQFRDNLSKLERKALIELKHNDSIYISKADKNNTTVIVNKIDYIKAGTSNLNSNHYLKINEPTTNVVKSIKDIVENLYRKKEIDSQTYNFLKSNNESKHGHMYLLPKIHKINLELINEAFRDGQIVGNINILTD
;
A
#
# COMPACT_ATOMS: atom_id res chain seq x y z
N MET A 1 -35.60 25.21 48.05
CA MET A 1 -34.88 25.76 46.87
C MET A 1 -33.35 25.50 46.85
N ALA A 2 -32.70 25.00 47.91
CA ALA A 2 -31.24 24.87 48.00
C ALA A 2 -30.57 23.75 47.17
N ASN A 3 -31.30 22.68 46.79
CA ASN A 3 -30.70 21.51 46.11
C ASN A 3 -30.38 21.71 44.60
N ARG A 4 -30.92 22.75 43.95
CA ARG A 4 -30.66 23.05 42.52
C ARG A 4 -29.37 23.85 42.29
N SER A 5 -28.93 24.65 43.26
CA SER A 5 -27.70 25.48 43.14
C SER A 5 -26.43 24.65 43.31
N PHE A 6 -26.39 23.74 44.30
CA PHE A 6 -25.28 22.82 44.54
C PHE A 6 -25.01 21.91 43.32
N LYS A 7 -26.06 21.29 42.74
CA LYS A 7 -25.94 20.45 41.53
C LYS A 7 -25.43 21.22 40.29
N LYS A 8 -25.72 22.53 40.16
CA LYS A 8 -25.19 23.38 39.06
C LYS A 8 -23.70 23.70 39.25
N SER A 9 -23.25 23.91 40.49
CA SER A 9 -21.84 24.20 40.80
C SER A 9 -20.92 22.99 40.54
N ASP A 10 -21.35 21.78 40.88
CA ASP A 10 -20.61 20.55 40.61
C ASP A 10 -20.56 20.20 39.12
N LYS A 11 -21.64 20.46 38.37
CA LYS A 11 -21.63 20.35 36.91
C LYS A 11 -20.62 21.32 36.28
N LYS A 12 -20.56 22.58 36.71
CA LYS A 12 -19.57 23.57 36.24
C LYS A 12 -18.12 23.16 36.58
N LYS A 13 -17.86 22.65 37.80
CA LYS A 13 -16.54 22.14 38.20
C LYS A 13 -16.12 20.92 37.38
N LYS A 14 -17.03 19.97 37.14
CA LYS A 14 -16.78 18.79 36.26
C LYS A 14 -16.51 19.20 34.81
N CYS A 15 -17.20 20.22 34.28
CA CYS A 15 -16.96 20.74 32.94
C CYS A 15 -15.55 21.35 32.83
N ARG A 16 -15.17 22.24 33.74
CA ARG A 16 -13.83 22.86 33.78
C ARG A 16 -12.70 21.83 33.87
N LYS A 17 -12.87 20.77 34.68
CA LYS A 17 -11.89 19.66 34.75
C LYS A 17 -11.75 18.92 33.41
N ARG A 18 -12.86 18.67 32.70
CA ARG A 18 -12.85 18.05 31.36
C ARG A 18 -12.17 18.94 30.32
N ASP A 19 -12.41 20.24 30.36
CA ASP A 19 -11.80 21.19 29.41
C ASP A 19 -10.29 21.32 29.62
N LYS A 20 -9.83 21.35 30.88
CA LYS A 20 -8.41 21.30 31.22
C LYS A 20 -7.74 20.02 30.69
N LEU A 21 -8.38 18.85 30.88
CA LEU A 21 -7.86 17.59 30.37
C LEU A 21 -7.78 17.56 28.84
N ARG A 22 -8.81 18.08 28.15
CA ARG A 22 -8.81 18.20 26.68
C ARG A 22 -7.68 19.09 26.18
N SER A 23 -7.47 20.23 26.83
CA SER A 23 -6.37 21.16 26.52
C SER A 23 -5.00 20.48 26.70
N GLN A 24 -4.79 19.76 27.81
CA GLN A 24 -3.55 19.01 28.05
C GLN A 24 -3.29 17.94 26.97
N ILE A 25 -4.31 17.17 26.57
CA ILE A 25 -4.19 16.18 25.50
C ILE A 25 -3.84 16.85 24.16
N LYS A 26 -4.47 17.99 23.85
CA LYS A 26 -4.20 18.76 22.63
C LYS A 26 -2.76 19.27 22.62
N ASN A 27 -2.28 19.80 23.74
CA ASN A 27 -0.90 20.29 23.86
C ASN A 27 0.12 19.16 23.74
N LYS A 28 -0.10 18.01 24.40
CA LYS A 28 0.77 16.82 24.28
C LYS A 28 0.82 16.27 22.85
N LYS A 29 -0.29 16.39 22.12
CA LYS A 29 -0.35 15.99 20.72
C LYS A 29 0.39 16.96 19.81
N ALA A 30 0.26 18.26 20.05
CA ALA A 30 0.99 19.28 19.32
C ALA A 30 2.51 19.15 19.53
N THR A 31 2.96 18.93 20.77
CA THR A 31 4.40 18.72 21.05
C THR A 31 4.93 17.46 20.38
N ARG A 32 4.15 16.36 20.37
CA ARG A 32 4.54 15.14 19.64
C ARG A 32 4.58 15.36 18.13
N ALA A 33 3.62 16.11 17.58
CA ALA A 33 3.63 16.46 16.16
C ALA A 33 4.87 17.30 15.80
N GLU A 34 5.26 18.25 16.65
CA GLU A 34 6.48 19.04 16.50
C GLU A 34 7.73 18.15 16.41
N SER A 35 7.85 17.19 17.33
CA SER A 35 8.95 16.23 17.31
C SER A 35 8.97 15.35 16.06
N CYS A 36 7.80 15.11 15.46
CA CYS A 36 7.66 14.35 14.21
C CYS A 36 7.95 15.18 12.95
N ARG A 37 7.88 16.52 13.00
CA ARG A 37 8.13 17.39 11.84
C ARG A 37 9.52 17.21 11.25
N LYS A 38 10.53 16.92 12.08
CA LYS A 38 11.89 16.63 11.60
C LYS A 38 11.98 15.42 10.64
N PHE A 39 10.97 14.54 10.65
CA PHE A 39 10.88 13.38 9.77
C PHE A 39 9.95 13.61 8.56
N VAL A 40 9.35 14.79 8.44
CA VAL A 40 8.36 15.11 7.41
C VAL A 40 8.75 16.42 6.73
N LEU A 41 9.20 16.35 5.48
CA LEU A 41 9.51 17.51 4.67
C LEU A 41 8.36 17.80 3.71
N ASN A 42 7.70 18.95 3.89
CA ASN A 42 6.60 19.37 3.03
C ASN A 42 7.09 20.43 2.03
N LEU A 43 7.18 20.05 0.75
CA LEU A 43 7.49 20.92 -0.39
C LEU A 43 6.24 21.21 -1.23
N SER A 44 5.06 20.80 -0.76
CA SER A 44 3.78 21.04 -1.43
C SER A 44 3.10 22.29 -0.90
N THR A 45 2.11 22.79 -1.64
CA THR A 45 1.27 23.93 -1.21
C THR A 45 0.24 23.54 -0.14
N LYS A 46 0.06 22.25 0.13
CA LYS A 46 -0.90 21.75 1.12
C LYS A 46 -0.37 22.01 2.52
N SER A 47 -1.17 22.65 3.37
CA SER A 47 -0.91 22.71 4.81
C SER A 47 -1.22 21.36 5.48
N LEU A 48 -0.30 20.89 6.32
CA LEU A 48 -0.44 19.62 7.03
C LEU A 48 -0.98 19.83 8.44
N THR A 49 -2.00 19.07 8.79
CA THR A 49 -2.53 18.98 10.14
C THR A 49 -1.61 18.18 11.06
N ASN A 50 -1.71 18.38 12.37
CA ASN A 50 -0.95 17.59 13.35
C ASN A 50 -1.20 16.07 13.23
N ASN A 51 -2.37 15.64 12.74
CA ASN A 51 -2.66 14.22 12.53
C ASN A 51 -1.91 13.66 11.31
N GLU A 52 -1.87 14.42 10.22
CA GLU A 52 -1.13 14.06 9.02
C GLU A 52 0.37 14.00 9.32
N ILE A 53 0.91 14.96 10.08
CA ILE A 53 2.33 14.96 10.50
C ILE A 53 2.63 13.74 11.38
N LEU A 54 1.78 13.43 12.36
CA LEU A 54 1.96 12.25 13.23
C LEU A 54 1.91 10.94 12.45
N LEU A 55 1.04 10.86 11.44
CA LEU A 55 0.95 9.71 10.55
C LEU A 55 2.20 9.58 9.68
N LEU A 56 2.56 10.65 8.95
CA LEU A 56 3.70 10.68 8.02
C LEU A 56 5.04 10.50 8.74
N GLY A 57 5.13 10.99 9.99
CA GLY A 57 6.30 10.83 10.85
C GLY A 57 6.50 9.40 11.39
N LYS A 58 5.55 8.47 11.20
CA LYS A 58 5.79 7.03 11.42
C LYS A 58 6.68 6.42 10.32
N GLY A 59 6.81 7.10 9.18
CA GLY A 59 7.65 6.72 8.06
C GLY A 59 6.98 5.77 7.07
N MET A 60 7.58 5.66 5.87
CA MET A 60 7.02 4.89 4.75
C MET A 60 7.06 3.36 4.95
N LYS A 61 7.83 2.87 5.94
CA LYS A 61 7.87 1.46 6.34
C LYS A 61 6.81 1.09 7.37
N PHE A 62 6.05 2.06 7.88
CA PHE A 62 4.98 1.79 8.83
C PHE A 62 3.82 1.07 8.14
N ILE A 63 3.41 -0.09 8.67
CA ILE A 63 2.32 -0.89 8.13
C ILE A 63 1.05 -0.62 8.95
N PRO A 64 0.04 0.07 8.39
CA PRO A 64 -1.23 0.27 9.06
C PRO A 64 -1.95 -1.07 9.22
N ASN A 65 -2.57 -1.30 10.38
CA ASN A 65 -3.44 -2.46 10.53
C ASN A 65 -4.58 -2.39 9.49
N PRO A 66 -4.85 -3.47 8.74
CA PRO A 66 -5.88 -3.50 7.71
C PRO A 66 -7.26 -3.21 8.31
N LYS A 67 -8.16 -2.62 7.51
CA LYS A 67 -9.54 -2.41 7.94
C LYS A 67 -10.21 -3.77 8.16
N ARG A 68 -10.95 -3.89 9.25
CA ARG A 68 -11.57 -5.13 9.74
C ARG A 68 -12.85 -5.54 9.01
N ASN A 69 -13.12 -4.96 7.85
CA ASN A 69 -14.36 -5.25 7.15
C ASN A 69 -14.30 -6.69 6.66
N ASN A 70 -15.32 -7.48 7.01
CA ASN A 70 -15.51 -8.84 6.52
C ASN A 70 -14.40 -9.86 6.91
N ILE A 71 -13.76 -9.74 8.08
CA ILE A 71 -12.74 -10.71 8.55
C ILE A 71 -13.24 -12.15 8.43
N ARG A 72 -14.48 -12.43 8.85
CA ARG A 72 -15.08 -13.78 8.70
C ARG A 72 -15.16 -14.24 7.25
N LYS A 73 -15.48 -13.34 6.31
CA LYS A 73 -15.51 -13.65 4.88
C LYS A 73 -14.11 -13.99 4.38
N GLN A 74 -13.08 -13.25 4.81
CA GLN A 74 -11.70 -13.52 4.44
C GLN A 74 -11.25 -14.88 4.98
N ILE A 75 -11.47 -15.16 6.26
CA ILE A 75 -11.17 -16.46 6.88
C ILE A 75 -11.85 -17.59 6.10
N LEU A 76 -13.11 -17.41 5.69
CA LEU A 76 -13.84 -18.40 4.90
C LEU A 76 -13.24 -18.58 3.49
N MET A 77 -12.78 -17.50 2.84
CA MET A 77 -12.09 -17.57 1.56
C MET A 77 -10.75 -18.31 1.67
N ASP A 78 -9.96 -17.98 2.70
CA ASP A 78 -8.68 -18.64 2.99
C ASP A 78 -8.90 -20.13 3.30
N PHE A 79 -9.98 -20.44 4.04
CA PHE A 79 -10.36 -21.82 4.32
C PHE A 79 -10.80 -22.59 3.08
N ASN A 80 -11.45 -21.95 2.10
CA ASN A 80 -11.77 -22.58 0.82
C ASN A 80 -10.48 -22.91 0.04
N GLU A 81 -9.48 -22.04 0.09
CA GLU A 81 -8.17 -22.33 -0.53
C GLU A 81 -7.47 -23.51 0.17
N LEU A 82 -7.48 -23.55 1.51
CA LEU A 82 -6.97 -24.67 2.29
C LEU A 82 -7.70 -25.98 1.93
N THR A 83 -9.03 -25.93 1.87
CA THR A 83 -9.88 -27.05 1.49
C THR A 83 -9.49 -27.60 0.12
N ARG A 84 -9.32 -26.70 -0.87
CA ARG A 84 -8.88 -27.08 -2.21
C ARG A 84 -7.51 -27.75 -2.17
N LYS A 85 -6.53 -27.20 -1.44
CA LYS A 85 -5.20 -27.79 -1.28
C LYS A 85 -5.24 -29.19 -0.67
N MET A 86 -6.04 -29.38 0.39
CA MET A 86 -6.22 -30.70 1.02
C MET A 86 -6.85 -31.70 0.06
N LYS A 87 -7.91 -31.31 -0.66
CA LYS A 87 -8.54 -32.15 -1.67
C LYS A 87 -7.58 -32.51 -2.80
N CYS A 88 -6.79 -31.56 -3.29
CA CYS A 88 -5.77 -31.84 -4.30
C CYS A 88 -4.74 -32.85 -3.78
N LYS A 89 -4.19 -32.61 -2.57
CA LYS A 89 -3.19 -33.50 -1.98
C LYS A 89 -3.72 -34.92 -1.82
N PHE A 90 -4.97 -35.07 -1.37
CA PHE A 90 -5.62 -36.37 -1.25
C PHE A 90 -5.89 -37.01 -2.62
N HIS A 91 -6.48 -36.26 -3.56
CA HIS A 91 -6.83 -36.75 -4.90
C HIS A 91 -5.62 -37.25 -5.70
N TYR A 92 -4.44 -36.69 -5.45
CA TYR A 92 -3.18 -37.10 -6.07
C TYR A 92 -2.31 -38.00 -5.18
N SER A 93 -2.76 -38.31 -3.96
CA SER A 93 -2.06 -39.23 -3.06
C SER A 93 -2.03 -40.63 -3.67
N GLY A 94 -0.86 -41.30 -3.64
CA GLY A 94 -0.69 -42.66 -4.17
C GLY A 94 -0.71 -42.76 -5.70
N LYS A 95 -1.02 -41.68 -6.43
CA LYS A 95 -0.72 -41.62 -7.86
C LYS A 95 0.78 -41.44 -8.01
N ASN A 96 1.39 -42.09 -9.01
CA ASN A 96 2.84 -41.97 -9.26
C ASN A 96 3.16 -40.52 -9.67
N THR A 97 3.48 -39.67 -8.69
CA THR A 97 3.80 -38.24 -8.87
C THR A 97 5.26 -38.02 -9.22
N ASN A 98 6.06 -39.07 -9.41
CA ASN A 98 7.46 -39.00 -9.88
C ASN A 98 7.58 -38.50 -11.34
N LYS A 99 6.57 -37.80 -11.85
CA LYS A 99 6.70 -37.03 -13.09
C LYS A 99 7.43 -35.74 -12.73
N HIS A 100 8.57 -35.54 -13.38
CA HIS A 100 9.29 -34.27 -13.34
C HIS A 100 8.30 -33.13 -13.63
N ILE A 101 8.10 -32.23 -12.66
CA ILE A 101 7.22 -31.08 -12.85
C ILE A 101 7.92 -30.13 -13.81
N HIS A 102 7.27 -29.82 -14.92
CA HIS A 102 7.81 -28.87 -15.88
C HIS A 102 8.03 -27.51 -15.17
N PRO A 103 9.23 -26.88 -15.27
CA PRO A 103 9.54 -25.66 -14.52
C PRO A 103 8.63 -24.48 -14.92
N LEU A 104 8.14 -24.47 -16.16
CA LEU A 104 7.20 -23.47 -16.68
C LEU A 104 5.81 -24.08 -16.77
N TYR A 105 4.95 -23.81 -15.80
CA TYR A 105 3.59 -24.32 -15.78
C TYR A 105 2.60 -23.23 -15.34
N LEU A 106 1.39 -23.32 -15.88
CA LEU A 106 0.29 -22.46 -15.48
C LEU A 106 -0.33 -23.01 -14.20
N GLN A 107 -0.62 -22.14 -13.25
CA GLN A 107 -1.31 -22.54 -12.02
C GLN A 107 -2.70 -23.10 -12.36
N SER A 108 -2.98 -24.30 -11.87
CA SER A 108 -4.26 -24.95 -12.09
C SER A 108 -5.32 -24.43 -11.12
N GLY A 109 -6.46 -23.99 -11.66
CA GLY A 109 -7.68 -23.71 -10.92
C GLY A 109 -8.49 -24.96 -10.57
N HIS A 110 -7.94 -26.16 -10.79
CA HIS A 110 -8.65 -27.41 -10.57
C HIS A 110 -9.11 -27.56 -9.10
N ILE A 111 -10.38 -27.91 -8.95
CA ILE A 111 -11.01 -28.27 -7.69
C ILE A 111 -11.43 -29.74 -7.84
N PRO A 112 -10.81 -30.66 -7.09
CA PRO A 112 -11.18 -32.07 -7.15
C PRO A 112 -12.63 -32.28 -6.71
N PRO A 113 -13.33 -33.28 -7.29
CA PRO A 113 -14.67 -33.65 -6.84
C PRO A 113 -14.65 -34.11 -5.37
N ARG A 114 -15.84 -34.17 -4.76
CA ARG A 114 -15.99 -34.78 -3.43
C ARG A 114 -15.43 -36.20 -3.47
N GLY A 115 -14.48 -36.46 -2.59
CA GLY A 115 -13.74 -37.71 -2.56
C GLY A 115 -14.05 -38.49 -1.29
N ASN A 116 -13.01 -38.73 -0.51
CA ASN A 116 -13.07 -39.51 0.72
C ASN A 116 -13.96 -38.88 1.79
N VAL A 117 -14.86 -39.70 2.35
CA VAL A 117 -15.85 -39.28 3.36
C VAL A 117 -15.18 -38.73 4.62
N ALA A 118 -14.10 -39.35 5.11
CA ALA A 118 -13.41 -38.89 6.31
C ALA A 118 -12.78 -37.50 6.11
N LEU A 119 -12.18 -37.24 4.94
CA LEU A 119 -11.66 -35.92 4.60
C LEU A 119 -12.79 -34.88 4.49
N GLU A 120 -13.89 -35.22 3.83
CA GLU A 120 -15.03 -34.29 3.71
C GLU A 120 -15.65 -33.98 5.08
N ASN A 121 -15.82 -34.99 5.95
CA ASN A 121 -16.31 -34.79 7.31
C ASN A 121 -15.38 -33.88 8.11
N TYR A 122 -14.06 -34.15 8.09
CA TYR A 122 -13.07 -33.28 8.74
C TYR A 122 -13.15 -31.83 8.25
N LEU A 123 -13.28 -31.62 6.93
CA LEU A 123 -13.40 -30.29 6.35
C LEU A 123 -14.69 -29.59 6.77
N ILE A 124 -15.81 -30.31 6.85
CA ILE A 124 -17.10 -29.80 7.32
C ILE A 124 -16.99 -29.41 8.80
N ASP A 125 -16.48 -30.29 9.65
CA ASP A 125 -16.33 -30.07 11.09
C ASP A 125 -15.40 -28.89 11.37
N THR A 126 -14.23 -28.85 10.70
CA THR A 126 -13.29 -27.73 10.81
C THR A 126 -13.94 -26.42 10.36
N LYS A 127 -14.77 -26.43 9.31
CA LYS A 127 -15.50 -25.25 8.85
C LYS A 127 -16.50 -24.77 9.90
N LEU A 128 -17.20 -25.70 10.55
CA LEU A 128 -18.11 -25.40 11.65
C LEU A 128 -17.35 -24.81 12.84
N ASP A 129 -16.20 -25.37 13.21
CA ASP A 129 -15.39 -24.86 14.31
C ASP A 129 -14.84 -23.46 14.01
N ILE A 130 -14.35 -23.22 12.80
CA ILE A 130 -13.93 -21.89 12.35
C ILE A 130 -15.08 -20.89 12.41
N SER A 131 -16.31 -21.31 12.09
CA SER A 131 -17.48 -20.44 12.18
C SER A 131 -17.81 -20.03 13.62
N LYS A 132 -17.50 -20.91 14.59
CA LYS A 132 -17.68 -20.70 16.04
C LYS A 132 -16.56 -19.89 16.67
N LEU A 133 -15.40 -19.73 16.01
CA LEU A 133 -14.26 -19.00 16.57
C LEU A 133 -14.61 -17.55 16.91
N GLU A 134 -14.24 -17.16 18.12
CA GLU A 134 -14.26 -15.76 18.53
C GLU A 134 -13.06 -15.02 17.96
N VAL A 135 -13.32 -14.10 17.02
CA VAL A 135 -12.27 -13.26 16.43
C VAL A 135 -11.86 -12.21 17.46
N LYS A 136 -10.72 -12.43 18.15
CA LYS A 136 -10.16 -11.47 19.10
C LYS A 136 -9.88 -10.14 18.42
N GLN A 137 -10.39 -9.05 19.01
CA GLN A 137 -10.14 -7.71 18.51
C GLN A 137 -8.80 -7.19 19.03
N PHE A 138 -7.84 -6.96 18.13
CA PHE A 138 -6.61 -6.27 18.48
C PHE A 138 -6.84 -4.76 18.63
N ARG A 139 -5.88 -4.02 19.18
CA ARG A 139 -5.92 -2.54 19.14
C ARG A 139 -5.40 -2.05 17.79
N ASP A 140 -6.03 -1.02 17.26
CA ASP A 140 -5.55 -0.36 16.05
C ASP A 140 -4.23 0.36 16.33
N ASN A 141 -3.25 0.26 15.43
CA ASN A 141 -1.97 0.97 15.55
C ASN A 141 -2.05 2.41 15.02
N LEU A 142 -3.23 2.82 14.53
CA LEU A 142 -3.60 4.19 14.21
C LEU A 142 -4.78 4.66 15.05
N SER A 143 -4.75 5.91 15.49
CA SER A 143 -5.92 6.57 16.03
C SER A 143 -6.96 6.84 14.94
N LYS A 144 -8.22 7.05 15.33
CA LYS A 144 -9.32 7.39 14.39
C LYS A 144 -8.98 8.59 13.49
N LEU A 145 -8.28 9.59 14.05
CA LEU A 145 -7.89 10.79 13.33
C LEU A 145 -6.70 10.56 12.38
N GLU A 146 -5.70 9.76 12.78
CA GLU A 146 -4.62 9.36 11.86
C GLU A 146 -5.15 8.48 10.74
N ARG A 147 -6.11 7.60 11.00
CA ARG A 147 -6.76 6.77 9.98
C ARG A 147 -7.57 7.61 9.00
N LYS A 148 -8.27 8.65 9.49
CA LYS A 148 -8.95 9.64 8.65
C LYS A 148 -7.92 10.39 7.78
N ALA A 149 -6.84 10.88 8.37
CA ALA A 149 -5.75 11.53 7.65
C ALA A 149 -5.13 10.63 6.57
N LEU A 150 -4.92 9.33 6.85
CA LEU A 150 -4.41 8.38 5.88
C LEU A 150 -5.33 8.24 4.66
N ILE A 151 -6.64 8.18 4.90
CA ILE A 151 -7.63 8.11 3.84
C ILE A 151 -7.63 9.41 3.04
N GLU A 152 -7.65 10.56 3.70
CA GLU A 152 -7.65 11.88 3.04
C GLU A 152 -6.40 12.10 2.19
N LEU A 153 -5.20 11.78 2.73
CA LEU A 153 -3.95 11.87 1.98
C LEU A 153 -3.92 10.91 0.79
N LYS A 154 -4.42 9.68 0.95
CA LYS A 154 -4.47 8.69 -0.13
C LYS A 154 -5.36 9.13 -1.30
N HIS A 155 -6.47 9.82 -1.02
CA HIS A 155 -7.40 10.28 -2.06
C HIS A 155 -7.06 11.69 -2.57
N ASN A 156 -5.97 12.28 -2.11
CA ASN A 156 -5.55 13.59 -2.59
C ASN A 156 -4.64 13.45 -3.81
N ASP A 157 -5.21 13.66 -4.99
CA ASP A 157 -4.49 13.59 -6.26
C ASP A 157 -3.58 14.80 -6.55
N SER A 158 -3.62 15.88 -5.75
CA SER A 158 -2.78 17.05 -5.98
C SER A 158 -1.35 16.90 -5.43
N ILE A 159 -1.11 15.91 -4.57
CA ILE A 159 0.17 15.70 -3.90
C ILE A 159 0.77 14.33 -4.26
N TYR A 160 2.09 14.25 -4.17
CA TYR A 160 2.84 13.00 -4.24
C TYR A 160 3.64 12.84 -2.95
N ILE A 161 3.56 11.64 -2.35
CA ILE A 161 4.20 11.31 -1.08
C ILE A 161 5.19 10.19 -1.32
N SER A 162 6.46 10.41 -0.99
CA SER A 162 7.52 9.41 -1.15
C SER A 162 8.54 9.48 -0.01
N LYS A 163 9.45 8.51 0.01
CA LYS A 163 10.66 8.57 0.84
C LYS A 163 11.70 9.45 0.16
N ALA A 164 12.50 10.16 0.96
CA ALA A 164 13.72 10.78 0.46
C ALA A 164 14.75 9.72 0.02
N ASP A 165 15.69 10.14 -0.84
CA ASP A 165 16.84 9.32 -1.27
C ASP A 165 17.75 8.95 -0.09
N LYS A 166 18.03 9.95 0.76
CA LYS A 166 18.79 9.80 2.01
C LYS A 166 17.91 10.17 3.19
N ASN A 167 18.14 9.50 4.31
CA ASN A 167 17.38 9.61 5.56
C ASN A 167 15.97 9.02 5.45
N ASN A 168 15.43 8.53 6.57
CA ASN A 168 14.08 7.96 6.63
C ASN A 168 13.00 9.06 6.71
N THR A 169 13.14 10.10 5.89
CA THR A 169 12.27 11.29 5.87
C THR A 169 11.17 11.09 4.82
N THR A 170 9.94 11.38 5.21
CA THR A 170 8.79 11.40 4.31
C THR A 170 8.72 12.76 3.63
N VAL A 171 8.70 12.78 2.30
CA VAL A 171 8.65 14.00 1.48
C VAL A 171 7.28 14.11 0.83
N ILE A 172 6.68 15.30 0.88
CA ILE A 172 5.43 15.63 0.20
C ILE A 172 5.72 16.73 -0.81
N VAL A 173 5.35 16.51 -2.07
CA VAL A 173 5.53 17.48 -3.16
C VAL A 173 4.21 17.64 -3.92
N ASN A 174 4.02 18.74 -4.63
CA ASN A 174 2.90 18.83 -5.56
C ASN A 174 3.10 17.81 -6.68
N LYS A 175 2.04 17.09 -7.05
CA LYS A 175 2.10 16.06 -8.08
C LYS A 175 2.49 16.66 -9.44
N ILE A 176 2.04 17.87 -9.73
CA ILE A 176 2.39 18.61 -10.95
C ILE A 176 3.91 18.85 -11.03
N ASP A 177 4.51 19.34 -9.95
CA ASP A 177 5.95 19.64 -9.91
C ASP A 177 6.79 18.37 -9.99
N TYR A 178 6.34 17.29 -9.35
CA TYR A 178 6.95 15.97 -9.47
C TYR A 178 6.94 15.44 -10.93
N ILE A 179 5.81 15.56 -11.63
CA ILE A 179 5.68 15.14 -13.03
C ILE A 179 6.54 16.01 -13.93
N LYS A 180 6.58 17.33 -13.69
CA LYS A 180 7.45 18.25 -14.44
C LYS A 180 8.91 17.87 -14.29
N ALA A 181 9.39 17.63 -13.06
CA ALA A 181 10.76 17.20 -12.82
C ALA A 181 11.11 15.91 -13.59
N GLY A 182 10.23 14.91 -13.56
CA GLY A 182 10.44 13.66 -14.31
C GLY A 182 10.45 13.85 -15.82
N THR A 183 9.52 14.65 -16.34
CA THR A 183 9.46 14.95 -17.78
C THR A 183 10.68 15.74 -18.24
N SER A 184 11.19 16.66 -17.42
CA SER A 184 12.41 17.41 -17.72
C SER A 184 13.63 16.50 -17.84
N ASN A 185 13.79 15.49 -16.97
CA ASN A 185 14.87 14.51 -17.09
C ASN A 185 14.76 13.65 -18.36
N LEU A 186 13.53 13.30 -18.74
CA LEU A 186 13.24 12.51 -19.94
C LEU A 186 13.38 13.32 -21.23
N ASN A 187 13.23 14.63 -21.19
CA ASN A 187 13.46 15.54 -22.33
C ASN A 187 14.96 15.85 -22.53
N SER A 188 15.83 14.87 -22.26
CA SER A 188 17.27 14.96 -22.49
C SER A 188 17.67 14.19 -23.75
N ASN A 189 18.89 14.42 -24.25
CA ASN A 189 19.42 13.75 -25.44
C ASN A 189 19.60 12.22 -25.28
N HIS A 190 19.33 11.68 -24.09
CA HIS A 190 19.50 10.27 -23.77
C HIS A 190 18.22 9.43 -23.96
N TYR A 191 17.06 10.06 -24.13
CA TYR A 191 15.79 9.36 -24.23
C TYR A 191 15.01 9.77 -25.49
N LEU A 192 14.26 8.83 -26.05
CA LEU A 192 13.39 9.03 -27.20
C LEU A 192 11.97 8.61 -26.84
N LYS A 193 10.99 9.47 -27.16
CA LYS A 193 9.58 9.16 -26.94
C LYS A 193 9.09 8.17 -27.99
N ILE A 194 8.51 7.06 -27.55
CA ILE A 194 7.93 6.02 -28.41
C ILE A 194 6.41 6.03 -28.23
N ASN A 195 5.65 6.03 -29.34
CA ASN A 195 4.18 6.07 -29.32
C ASN A 195 3.57 4.70 -28.99
N GLU A 196 4.18 3.62 -29.51
CA GLU A 196 3.77 2.24 -29.23
C GLU A 196 4.94 1.45 -28.64
N PRO A 197 5.21 1.60 -27.33
CA PRO A 197 6.42 1.08 -26.72
C PRO A 197 6.57 -0.44 -26.82
N THR A 198 5.48 -1.20 -26.99
CA THR A 198 5.50 -2.64 -26.74
C THR A 198 4.66 -3.50 -27.69
N THR A 199 3.83 -2.93 -28.57
CA THR A 199 2.98 -3.70 -29.50
C THR A 199 3.81 -4.56 -30.44
N ASN A 200 4.81 -3.95 -31.10
CA ASN A 200 5.73 -4.63 -32.01
C ASN A 200 6.58 -5.68 -31.30
N VAL A 201 7.03 -5.38 -30.07
CA VAL A 201 7.83 -6.31 -29.26
C VAL A 201 6.98 -7.52 -28.84
N VAL A 202 5.75 -7.30 -28.35
CA VAL A 202 4.82 -8.39 -27.99
C VAL A 202 4.48 -9.25 -29.20
N LYS A 203 4.23 -8.63 -30.37
CA LYS A 203 3.98 -9.35 -31.61
C LYS A 203 5.19 -10.20 -31.99
N SER A 204 6.39 -9.62 -31.97
CA SER A 204 7.63 -10.34 -32.25
C SER A 204 7.86 -11.51 -31.29
N ILE A 205 7.61 -11.33 -30.00
CA ILE A 205 7.71 -12.40 -28.99
C ILE A 205 6.70 -13.51 -29.30
N LYS A 206 5.45 -13.18 -29.65
CA LYS A 206 4.43 -14.18 -30.02
C LYS A 206 4.87 -14.97 -31.25
N ASP A 207 5.34 -14.30 -32.29
CA ASP A 207 5.80 -14.92 -33.54
C ASP A 207 7.00 -15.85 -33.26
N ILE A 208 7.95 -15.43 -32.42
CA ILE A 208 9.07 -16.27 -31.97
C ILE A 208 8.57 -17.51 -31.22
N VAL A 209 7.70 -17.33 -30.23
CA VAL A 209 7.16 -18.44 -29.42
C VAL A 209 6.37 -19.44 -30.28
N GLU A 210 5.59 -18.97 -31.25
CA GLU A 210 4.88 -19.82 -32.21
C GLU A 210 5.86 -20.58 -33.12
N ASN A 211 6.89 -19.92 -33.62
CA ASN A 211 7.90 -20.55 -34.46
C ASN A 211 8.69 -21.63 -33.70
N LEU A 212 9.10 -21.36 -32.46
CA LEU A 212 9.78 -22.33 -31.60
C LEU A 212 8.90 -23.57 -31.37
N TYR A 213 7.61 -23.38 -31.15
CA TYR A 213 6.67 -24.50 -30.98
C TYR A 213 6.48 -25.30 -32.27
N ARG A 214 6.32 -24.63 -33.43
CA ARG A 214 6.21 -25.30 -34.74
C ARG A 214 7.44 -26.13 -35.08
N LYS A 215 8.63 -25.64 -34.74
CA LYS A 215 9.92 -26.34 -34.90
C LYS A 215 10.14 -27.45 -33.85
N LYS A 216 9.23 -27.61 -32.88
CA LYS A 216 9.33 -28.54 -31.75
C LYS A 216 10.57 -28.30 -30.87
N GLU A 217 11.07 -27.06 -30.82
CA GLU A 217 12.18 -26.67 -29.93
C GLU A 217 11.70 -26.43 -28.48
N ILE A 218 10.40 -26.16 -28.31
CA ILE A 218 9.75 -26.07 -27.00
C ILE A 218 8.54 -26.99 -26.94
N ASP A 219 8.23 -27.49 -25.74
CA ASP A 219 7.05 -28.33 -25.53
C ASP A 219 5.76 -27.51 -25.40
N SER A 220 4.62 -28.21 -25.40
CA SER A 220 3.30 -27.59 -25.29
C SER A 220 3.10 -26.85 -23.97
N GLN A 221 3.70 -27.32 -22.87
CA GLN A 221 3.57 -26.66 -21.56
C GLN A 221 4.29 -25.31 -21.55
N THR A 222 5.52 -25.28 -22.08
CA THR A 222 6.33 -24.09 -22.29
C THR A 222 5.63 -23.10 -23.21
N TYR A 223 5.12 -23.56 -24.36
CA TYR A 223 4.36 -22.71 -25.29
C TYR A 223 3.16 -22.05 -24.60
N ASN A 224 2.33 -22.84 -23.90
CA ASN A 224 1.16 -22.31 -23.20
C ASN A 224 1.54 -21.32 -22.10
N PHE A 225 2.59 -21.63 -21.32
CA PHE A 225 3.08 -20.73 -20.28
C PHE A 225 3.53 -19.38 -20.84
N LEU A 226 4.37 -19.40 -21.88
CA LEU A 226 4.89 -18.18 -22.51
C LEU A 226 3.74 -17.40 -23.14
N LYS A 227 2.86 -18.05 -23.92
CA LYS A 227 1.70 -17.42 -24.54
C LYS A 227 0.79 -16.69 -23.54
N SER A 228 0.50 -17.31 -22.41
CA SER A 228 -0.36 -16.74 -21.37
C SER A 228 0.28 -15.61 -20.56
N ASN A 229 1.60 -15.51 -20.51
CA ASN A 229 2.33 -14.49 -19.75
C ASN A 229 2.89 -13.36 -20.63
N ASN A 230 2.49 -13.26 -21.90
CA ASN A 230 2.98 -12.28 -22.86
C ASN A 230 2.33 -10.89 -22.75
N GLU A 231 1.72 -10.55 -21.61
CA GLU A 231 1.25 -9.18 -21.37
C GLU A 231 2.45 -8.26 -21.15
N SER A 232 2.55 -7.22 -21.98
CA SER A 232 3.61 -6.25 -21.78
C SER A 232 3.36 -5.39 -20.55
N LYS A 233 4.30 -5.45 -19.60
CA LYS A 233 4.35 -4.55 -18.46
C LYS A 233 5.46 -3.55 -18.67
N HIS A 234 5.09 -2.28 -18.75
CA HIS A 234 6.06 -1.20 -18.86
C HIS A 234 6.75 -0.98 -17.51
N GLY A 235 8.05 -0.72 -17.55
CA GLY A 235 8.74 -0.21 -16.38
C GLY A 235 8.12 1.12 -15.95
N HIS A 236 7.88 1.29 -14.65
CA HIS A 236 7.45 2.57 -14.10
C HIS A 236 8.68 3.36 -13.67
N MET A 237 8.88 4.53 -14.27
CA MET A 237 9.84 5.49 -13.75
C MET A 237 9.28 6.16 -12.49
N TYR A 238 10.09 6.26 -11.46
CA TYR A 238 9.80 7.05 -10.27
C TYR A 238 11.06 7.78 -9.82
N LEU A 239 10.87 8.87 -9.09
CA LEU A 239 11.92 9.76 -8.64
C LEU A 239 12.02 9.73 -7.12
N LEU A 240 13.26 9.76 -6.62
CA LEU A 240 13.54 9.90 -5.20
C LEU A 240 14.07 11.31 -4.92
N PRO A 241 13.40 12.10 -4.06
CA PRO A 241 13.86 13.45 -3.72
C PRO A 241 15.22 13.41 -2.98
N LYS A 242 16.24 14.06 -3.57
CA LYS A 242 17.57 14.24 -2.96
C LYS A 242 17.59 15.45 -2.04
N ILE A 243 16.94 15.31 -0.88
CA ILE A 243 16.75 16.41 0.09
C ILE A 243 18.04 17.09 0.57
N HIS A 244 19.20 16.42 0.48
CA HIS A 244 20.50 16.95 0.87
C HIS A 244 21.13 17.89 -0.18
N LYS A 245 20.59 17.92 -1.40
CA LYS A 245 20.97 18.88 -2.44
C LYS A 245 20.12 20.16 -2.38
N ILE A 246 19.11 20.18 -1.52
CA ILE A 246 18.19 21.29 -1.36
C ILE A 246 18.77 22.23 -0.30
N ASN A 247 18.91 23.53 -0.63
CA ASN A 247 19.20 24.53 0.39
C ASN A 247 17.91 24.81 1.17
N LEU A 248 17.83 24.25 2.39
CA LEU A 248 16.64 24.31 3.24
C LEU A 248 16.39 25.72 3.79
N GLU A 249 17.41 26.58 3.89
CA GLU A 249 17.29 27.95 4.39
C GLU A 249 16.48 28.81 3.41
N LEU A 250 16.80 28.74 2.11
CA LEU A 250 16.06 29.41 1.03
C LEU A 250 14.59 28.95 0.94
N ILE A 251 14.32 27.68 1.22
CA ILE A 251 12.95 27.14 1.21
C ILE A 251 12.15 27.68 2.41
N ASN A 252 12.74 27.69 3.60
CA ASN A 252 12.05 28.17 4.80
C ASN A 252 11.72 29.67 4.72
N GLU A 253 12.53 30.46 4.02
CA GLU A 253 12.26 31.88 3.72
C GLU A 253 11.14 32.03 2.67
N ALA A 254 11.18 31.28 1.57
CA ALA A 254 10.11 31.28 0.56
C ALA A 254 8.73 30.87 1.14
N PHE A 255 8.70 30.00 2.15
CA PHE A 255 7.46 29.63 2.85
C PHE A 255 6.91 30.71 3.80
N ARG A 256 7.71 31.67 4.27
CA ARG A 256 7.21 32.79 5.11
C ARG A 256 6.44 33.83 4.31
N ASP A 257 6.83 34.05 3.06
CA ASP A 257 6.30 35.15 2.23
C ASP A 257 5.22 34.71 1.23
N GLY A 258 4.75 33.46 1.31
CA GLY A 258 3.66 32.96 0.47
C GLY A 258 3.97 32.88 -1.03
N GLN A 259 5.22 33.10 -1.43
CA GLN A 259 5.70 32.96 -2.80
C GLN A 259 6.67 31.78 -2.90
N ILE A 260 6.36 30.82 -3.77
CA ILE A 260 7.34 29.85 -4.24
C ILE A 260 8.29 30.60 -5.19
N VAL A 261 9.36 31.18 -4.65
CA VAL A 261 10.44 31.74 -5.46
C VAL A 261 11.48 30.64 -5.67
N GLY A 262 11.56 30.13 -6.89
CA GLY A 262 12.64 29.27 -7.35
C GLY A 262 12.16 27.93 -7.88
N ASN A 263 12.66 27.57 -9.05
CA ASN A 263 12.60 26.20 -9.54
C ASN A 263 13.16 25.28 -8.45
N ILE A 264 12.28 24.54 -7.76
CA ILE A 264 12.70 23.40 -6.98
C ILE A 264 13.14 22.38 -8.02
N ASN A 265 14.40 22.49 -8.45
CA ASN A 265 15.09 21.42 -9.12
C ASN A 265 15.15 20.30 -8.10
N ILE A 266 14.11 19.46 -8.08
CA ILE A 266 14.15 18.12 -7.52
C ILE A 266 15.12 17.37 -8.42
N LEU A 267 16.42 17.64 -8.23
CA LEU A 267 17.51 17.06 -8.99
C LEU A 267 17.40 15.56 -8.78
N THR A 268 16.94 14.93 -9.83
CA THR A 268 16.76 13.51 -9.94
C THR A 268 17.67 13.13 -11.09
N ASP A 269 18.60 12.22 -10.83
CA ASP A 269 19.47 11.71 -11.88
C ASP A 269 18.63 10.79 -12.78
#